data_AF-X0X9Q3-F1
#
_entry.id   AF-X0X9Q3-F1
#
_cell.length_a   1.000
_cell.length_b   1.000
_cell.length_c   1.000
_cell.angle_alpha   90.00
_cell.angle_beta   90.00
_cell.angle_gamma   90.00
#
_symmetry.space_group_name_H-M   'P 1'
#
loop_
_entity.id
_entity.type
_entity.pdbx_description
1 polymer ?
#
loop_
_entity_poly.entity_id
_entity_poly.type
_entity_poly.pdbx_seq_one_letter_code
_entity_poly.pdbx_strand_id
1 'polypeptide(L)'
;MGVVNVTPDSFSDGGNFFTSDAAVAQGEKLAADGADILDIGGESTRPFSEPIPDDEEIRRVIPVIENLAKRLSIPISIDTMKAAVARRAIEAGAAMINDISALRFDPDMAAVAKAFDTPVVLMHMLGDPKTMQKSPSYDDLIFEIRDFLEDAIRRAAGQGISKSKLIIDPGIGF
;
A
#
# COMPACT_ATOMS: atom_id res chain seq x y z
N MET A 1 -3.80 -12.00 -2.36
CA MET A 1 -2.92 -11.02 -1.69
C MET A 1 -3.12 -11.18 -0.19
N GLY A 2 -2.07 -11.54 0.56
CA GLY A 2 -2.08 -11.66 2.01
C GLY A 2 -1.54 -10.39 2.67
N VAL A 3 -2.26 -9.86 3.66
CA VAL A 3 -1.91 -8.58 4.31
C VAL A 3 -1.04 -8.82 5.55
N VAL A 4 0.06 -8.08 5.66
CA VAL A 4 0.94 -8.05 6.83
C VAL A 4 1.04 -6.61 7.33
N ASN A 5 0.26 -6.30 8.37
CA ASN A 5 0.30 -4.98 9.00
C ASN A 5 1.42 -4.93 10.04
N VAL A 6 2.42 -4.11 9.80
CA VAL A 6 3.55 -3.87 10.70
C VAL A 6 3.24 -2.69 11.63
N THR A 7 2.08 -2.74 12.27
CA THR A 7 1.60 -1.72 13.22
C THR A 7 1.55 -2.27 14.64
N PRO A 8 1.75 -1.44 15.68
CA PRO A 8 1.67 -1.87 17.08
C PRO A 8 0.36 -2.60 17.44
N ASP A 9 -0.77 -2.19 16.83
CA ASP A 9 -2.10 -2.66 17.21
C ASP A 9 -2.55 -3.94 16.47
N SER A 10 -1.78 -4.44 15.50
CA SER A 10 -2.21 -5.56 14.64
C SER A 10 -1.86 -6.95 15.19
N PHE A 11 -1.01 -7.01 16.23
CA PHE A 11 -0.61 -8.26 16.89
C PHE A 11 -1.01 -8.20 18.37
N SER A 12 -2.31 -8.11 18.62
CA SER A 12 -2.91 -7.96 19.95
C SER A 12 -3.00 -9.25 20.77
N ASP A 13 -2.18 -10.27 20.48
CA ASP A 13 -2.01 -11.44 21.34
C ASP A 13 -0.79 -11.26 22.25
N GLY A 14 -0.92 -10.34 23.21
CA GLY A 14 -0.16 -10.32 24.45
C GLY A 14 1.36 -10.51 24.37
N GLY A 15 2.11 -9.50 23.93
CA GLY A 15 3.54 -9.47 24.23
C GLY A 15 4.27 -8.26 23.68
N ASN A 16 5.18 -7.73 24.51
CA ASN A 16 6.11 -6.63 24.26
C ASN A 16 7.15 -6.92 23.14
N PHE A 17 6.78 -7.61 22.07
CA PHE A 17 7.63 -8.01 20.96
C PHE A 17 7.05 -7.48 19.64
N PHE A 18 7.02 -6.15 19.50
CA PHE A 18 7.01 -5.55 18.17
C PHE A 18 8.37 -5.84 17.53
N THR A 19 8.50 -6.98 16.86
CA THR A 19 9.72 -7.31 16.14
C THR A 19 9.38 -7.60 14.69
N SER A 20 10.26 -7.15 13.80
CA SER A 20 10.28 -7.53 12.39
C SER A 20 10.12 -9.04 12.20
N ASP A 21 10.59 -9.85 13.16
CA ASP A 21 10.53 -11.32 13.10
C ASP A 21 9.10 -11.85 13.12
N ALA A 22 8.21 -11.25 13.93
CA ALA A 22 6.80 -11.67 13.98
C ALA A 22 6.08 -11.38 12.65
N ALA A 23 6.33 -10.21 12.06
CA ALA A 23 5.80 -9.85 10.75
C ALA A 23 6.36 -10.74 9.64
N VAL A 24 7.64 -11.08 9.69
CA VAL A 24 8.27 -12.03 8.75
C VAL A 24 7.63 -13.41 8.88
N ALA A 25 7.48 -13.94 10.09
CA ALA A 25 6.85 -15.25 10.33
C ALA A 25 5.39 -15.27 9.82
N GLN A 26 4.64 -14.18 10.01
CA GLN A 26 3.30 -14.05 9.47
C GLN A 26 3.29 -14.02 7.94
N GLY A 27 4.23 -13.33 7.30
CA GLY A 27 4.40 -13.33 5.85
C GLY A 27 4.73 -14.71 5.28
N GLU A 28 5.66 -15.44 5.92
CA GLU A 28 6.00 -16.83 5.56
C GLU A 28 4.78 -17.75 5.70
N LYS A 29 4.00 -17.61 6.78
CA LYS A 29 2.76 -18.37 6.97
C LYS A 29 1.75 -18.08 5.88
N LEU A 30 1.47 -16.81 5.57
CA LEU A 30 0.52 -16.44 4.51
C LEU A 30 0.95 -16.99 3.15
N ALA A 31 2.24 -16.96 2.85
CA ALA A 31 2.79 -17.57 1.64
C ALA A 31 2.57 -19.10 1.62
N ALA A 32 2.83 -19.78 2.74
CA ALA A 32 2.59 -21.22 2.87
C ALA A 32 1.09 -21.59 2.77
N ASP A 33 0.21 -20.71 3.24
CA ASP A 33 -1.25 -20.86 3.15
C ASP A 33 -1.80 -20.54 1.74
N GLY A 34 -0.93 -20.14 0.79
CA GLY A 34 -1.27 -19.98 -0.63
C GLY A 34 -1.45 -18.53 -1.09
N ALA A 35 -0.94 -17.53 -0.36
CA ALA A 35 -0.93 -16.16 -0.86
C ALA A 35 0.03 -16.00 -2.06
N ASP A 36 -0.47 -15.53 -3.20
CA ASP A 36 0.35 -15.25 -4.39
C ASP A 36 1.11 -13.91 -4.32
N ILE A 37 0.73 -13.02 -3.41
CA ILE A 37 1.32 -11.69 -3.20
C ILE A 37 1.21 -11.39 -1.70
N LEU A 38 2.24 -10.79 -1.10
CA LEU A 38 2.14 -10.20 0.24
C LEU A 38 2.03 -8.69 0.13
N ASP A 39 1.17 -8.07 0.93
CA ASP A 39 1.03 -6.61 1.03
C ASP A 39 1.47 -6.16 2.42
N ILE A 40 2.51 -5.33 2.47
CA ILE A 40 3.17 -4.92 3.71
C ILE A 40 2.84 -3.45 3.98
N GLY A 41 2.18 -3.16 5.09
CA GLY A 41 1.82 -1.80 5.50
C GLY A 41 2.41 -1.43 6.85
N GLY A 42 3.08 -0.27 6.95
CA GLY A 42 3.67 0.23 8.21
C GLY A 42 2.80 1.26 8.93
N GLU A 43 1.80 1.79 8.23
CA GLU A 43 0.87 2.82 8.65
C GLU A 43 -0.57 2.29 8.59
N SER A 44 -1.38 2.61 9.60
CA SER A 44 -2.80 2.24 9.59
C SER A 44 -3.56 3.20 8.68
N THR A 45 -4.29 2.66 7.72
CA THR A 45 -5.23 3.40 6.86
C THR A 45 -6.67 3.27 7.34
N ARG A 46 -6.87 2.75 8.56
CA ARG A 46 -8.19 2.64 9.20
C ARG A 46 -8.79 4.04 9.44
N PRO A 47 -10.14 4.15 9.47
CA PRO A 47 -10.80 5.41 9.78
C PRO A 47 -10.23 6.08 11.03
N PHE A 48 -9.95 7.38 10.91
CA PHE A 48 -9.45 8.23 11.99
C PHE A 48 -8.02 7.94 12.47
N SER A 49 -7.23 7.16 11.73
CA SER A 49 -5.81 7.01 12.03
C SER A 49 -5.07 8.34 11.87
N GLU A 50 -4.06 8.55 12.72
CA GLU A 50 -3.13 9.67 12.56
C GLU A 50 -1.91 9.21 11.76
N PRO A 51 -1.43 10.05 10.83
CA PRO A 51 -0.28 9.69 10.00
C PRO A 51 1.00 9.64 10.83
N ILE A 52 1.91 8.75 10.46
CA ILE A 52 3.25 8.62 11.03
C ILE A 52 4.31 9.25 10.10
N PRO A 53 5.44 9.74 10.63
CA PRO A 53 6.55 10.21 9.80
C PRO A 53 7.12 9.10 8.90
N ASP A 54 7.63 9.47 7.73
CA ASP A 54 8.26 8.56 6.75
C ASP A 54 9.32 7.65 7.38
N ASP A 55 10.22 8.22 8.19
CA ASP A 55 11.30 7.48 8.86
C ASP A 55 10.77 6.37 9.78
N GLU A 56 9.64 6.62 10.44
CA GLU A 56 9.01 5.63 11.32
C GLU A 56 8.38 4.50 10.50
N GLU A 57 7.70 4.81 9.40
CA GLU A 57 7.15 3.80 8.50
C GLU A 57 8.25 2.95 7.86
N ILE A 58 9.32 3.60 7.35
CA ILE A 58 10.52 2.95 6.80
C ILE A 58 11.12 1.99 7.84
N ARG A 59 11.30 2.44 9.09
CA ARG A 59 11.84 1.61 10.18
C ARG A 59 11.01 0.35 10.42
N ARG A 60 9.70 0.41 10.21
CA ARG A 60 8.78 -0.73 10.37
C ARG A 60 8.86 -1.69 9.20
N VAL A 61 8.72 -1.20 7.97
CA VAL A 61 8.50 -2.06 6.80
C VAL A 61 9.77 -2.61 6.18
N ILE A 62 10.88 -1.84 6.18
CA ILE A 62 12.08 -2.24 5.43
C ILE A 62 12.70 -3.54 5.95
N PRO A 63 12.92 -3.75 7.26
CA PRO A 63 13.47 -5.01 7.73
C PRO A 63 12.60 -6.23 7.40
N VAL A 64 11.27 -6.05 7.35
CA VAL A 64 10.32 -7.11 7.00
C VAL A 64 10.42 -7.46 5.52
N ILE A 65 10.40 -6.44 4.65
CA ILE A 65 10.52 -6.61 3.19
C ILE A 65 11.86 -7.27 2.83
N GLU A 66 12.98 -6.77 3.37
CA GLU A 66 14.31 -7.33 3.09
C GLU A 66 14.44 -8.80 3.51
N ASN A 67 13.82 -9.20 4.61
CA ASN A 67 13.85 -10.60 5.06
C ASN A 67 12.94 -11.48 4.21
N LEU A 68 11.71 -11.05 3.92
CA LEU A 68 10.76 -11.82 3.11
C LEU A 68 11.25 -11.98 1.67
N ALA A 69 11.80 -10.93 1.06
CA ALA A 69 12.31 -10.95 -0.31
C ALA A 69 13.47 -11.95 -0.49
N LYS A 70 14.23 -12.24 0.57
CA LYS A 70 15.32 -13.25 0.54
C LYS A 70 14.82 -14.68 0.71
N ARG A 71 13.60 -14.88 1.21
CA ARG A 71 13.08 -16.18 1.64
C ARG A 71 11.93 -16.68 0.77
N LEU A 72 11.20 -15.77 0.14
CA LEU A 72 10.00 -16.06 -0.63
C LEU A 72 10.21 -15.71 -2.11
N SER A 73 9.54 -16.46 -2.98
CA SER A 73 9.53 -16.21 -4.43
C SER A 73 8.32 -15.39 -4.91
N ILE A 74 7.30 -15.22 -4.06
CA ILE A 74 6.12 -14.42 -4.38
C ILE A 74 6.43 -12.92 -4.29
N PRO A 75 5.82 -12.08 -5.15
CA PRO A 75 6.03 -10.64 -5.10
C PRO A 75 5.51 -10.03 -3.78
N ILE A 76 6.20 -8.96 -3.37
CA ILE A 76 5.85 -8.15 -2.21
C ILE A 76 5.35 -6.79 -2.70
N SER A 77 4.17 -6.39 -2.26
CA SER A 77 3.60 -5.06 -2.41
C SER A 77 3.88 -4.24 -1.15
N ILE A 78 4.18 -2.95 -1.32
CA ILE A 78 4.23 -1.97 -0.24
C ILE A 78 2.93 -1.17 -0.24
N ASP A 79 2.17 -1.25 0.86
CA ASP A 79 0.99 -0.41 1.11
C ASP A 79 1.46 0.91 1.74
N THR A 80 1.55 1.95 0.90
CA THR A 80 1.98 3.28 1.34
C THR A 80 1.53 4.36 0.36
N MET A 81 1.25 5.54 0.90
CA MET A 81 0.96 6.76 0.13
C MET A 81 2.19 7.66 -0.04
N LYS A 82 3.35 7.29 0.55
CA LYS A 82 4.54 8.14 0.67
C LYS A 82 5.64 7.67 -0.28
N ALA A 83 6.11 8.56 -1.15
CA ALA A 83 7.08 8.23 -2.19
C ALA A 83 8.44 7.81 -1.61
N ALA A 84 8.86 8.42 -0.50
CA ALA A 84 10.09 8.06 0.19
C ALA A 84 10.03 6.61 0.73
N VAL A 85 8.90 6.20 1.31
CA VAL A 85 8.68 4.83 1.80
C VAL A 85 8.67 3.85 0.62
N ALA A 86 7.91 4.14 -0.43
CA ALA A 86 7.81 3.30 -1.62
C ALA A 86 9.19 3.07 -2.28
N ARG A 87 9.99 4.13 -2.43
CA ARG A 87 11.36 4.03 -2.96
C ARG A 87 12.21 3.06 -2.16
N ARG A 88 12.25 3.24 -0.84
CA ARG A 88 13.06 2.39 0.06
C ARG A 88 12.55 0.95 0.06
N ALA A 89 11.24 0.75 -0.01
CA ALA A 89 10.63 -0.57 -0.09
C ALA A 89 11.00 -1.31 -1.37
N ILE A 90 10.99 -0.63 -2.52
CA ILE A 90 11.42 -1.22 -3.80
C ILE A 90 12.91 -1.58 -3.76
N GLU A 91 13.76 -0.69 -3.24
CA GLU A 91 15.19 -0.96 -3.04
C GLU A 91 15.44 -2.17 -2.12
N ALA A 92 14.55 -2.41 -1.15
CA ALA A 92 14.57 -3.56 -0.25
C ALA A 92 14.04 -4.87 -0.86
N GLY A 93 13.38 -4.81 -2.02
CA GLY A 93 12.85 -5.98 -2.73
C GLY A 93 11.34 -6.00 -2.96
N ALA A 94 10.61 -4.93 -2.64
CA ALA A 94 9.21 -4.81 -3.05
C ALA A 94 9.10 -4.71 -4.58
N ALA A 95 8.08 -5.36 -5.13
CA ALA A 95 7.83 -5.50 -6.56
C ALA A 95 6.56 -4.77 -7.03
N MET A 96 5.82 -4.13 -6.12
CA MET A 96 4.57 -3.41 -6.38
C MET A 96 4.35 -2.31 -5.35
N ILE A 97 3.70 -1.22 -5.75
CA ILE A 97 3.19 -0.18 -4.84
C ILE A 97 1.65 -0.33 -4.77
N ASN A 98 1.12 -0.42 -3.56
CA ASN A 98 -0.30 -0.26 -3.29
C ASN A 98 -0.54 1.15 -2.72
N ASP A 99 -1.02 2.08 -3.55
CA ASP A 99 -1.26 3.47 -3.15
C ASP A 99 -2.76 3.76 -3.09
N ILE A 100 -3.29 3.72 -1.87
CA ILE A 100 -4.71 3.97 -1.60
C ILE A 100 -5.15 5.41 -1.95
N SER A 101 -4.21 6.34 -2.12
CA SER A 101 -4.49 7.71 -2.55
C SER A 101 -4.56 7.89 -4.06
N ALA A 102 -4.26 6.84 -4.84
CA ALA A 102 -4.17 6.86 -6.29
C ALA A 102 -3.38 8.07 -6.81
N LEU A 103 -2.15 8.24 -6.30
CA LEU A 103 -1.17 9.28 -6.63
C LEU A 103 -1.59 10.71 -6.25
N ARG A 104 -2.55 10.87 -5.33
CA ARG A 104 -3.01 12.20 -4.89
C ARG A 104 -2.30 12.71 -3.64
N PHE A 105 -1.74 11.83 -2.82
CA PHE A 105 -1.13 12.23 -1.56
C PHE A 105 0.28 12.80 -1.76
N ASP A 106 1.19 11.99 -2.31
CA ASP A 106 2.58 12.40 -2.55
C ASP A 106 2.83 12.62 -4.05
N PRO A 107 3.18 13.85 -4.47
CA PRO A 107 3.40 14.17 -5.89
C PRO A 107 4.58 13.41 -6.51
N ASP A 108 5.54 12.93 -5.70
CA ASP A 108 6.72 12.22 -6.18
C ASP A 108 6.48 10.71 -6.38
N MET A 109 5.35 10.16 -5.91
CA MET A 109 5.05 8.73 -5.98
C MET A 109 5.10 8.19 -7.41
N ALA A 110 4.53 8.94 -8.35
CA ALA A 110 4.52 8.55 -9.76
C ALA A 110 5.93 8.55 -10.38
N ALA A 111 6.80 9.48 -9.96
CA ALA A 111 8.19 9.52 -10.40
C ALA A 111 8.97 8.30 -9.89
N VAL A 112 8.71 7.86 -8.65
CA VAL A 112 9.26 6.63 -8.09
C VAL A 112 8.80 5.41 -8.89
N ALA A 113 7.49 5.24 -9.06
CA ALA A 113 6.93 4.11 -9.81
C ALA A 113 7.51 4.00 -11.22
N LYS A 114 7.64 5.14 -11.92
CA LYS A 114 8.25 5.22 -13.25
C LYS A 114 9.74 4.88 -13.24
N ALA A 115 10.51 5.41 -12.29
CA ALA A 115 11.95 5.23 -12.24
C ALA A 115 12.34 3.76 -12.03
N PHE A 116 11.54 3.01 -11.28
CA PHE A 116 11.76 1.59 -11.01
C PHE A 116 10.97 0.63 -11.92
N ASP A 117 10.15 1.16 -12.84
CA ASP A 117 9.21 0.38 -13.66
C ASP A 117 8.29 -0.53 -12.81
N THR A 118 7.83 -0.03 -11.67
CA THR A 118 7.06 -0.80 -10.67
C THR A 118 5.54 -0.65 -10.92
N PRO A 119 4.76 -1.75 -10.91
CA PRO A 119 3.30 -1.68 -10.91
C PRO A 119 2.73 -0.88 -9.74
N VAL A 120 1.63 -0.16 -9.97
CA VAL A 120 0.93 0.65 -8.97
C VAL A 120 -0.55 0.31 -8.93
N VAL A 121 -1.08 0.04 -7.75
CA VAL A 121 -2.51 -0.03 -7.48
C VAL A 121 -3.04 1.38 -7.21
N LEU A 122 -4.09 1.76 -7.94
CA LEU A 122 -4.80 3.02 -7.82
C LEU A 122 -6.17 2.75 -7.21
N MET A 123 -6.33 3.08 -5.92
CA MET A 123 -7.59 2.85 -5.21
C MET A 123 -8.50 4.09 -5.24
N HIS A 124 -9.78 3.84 -5.39
CA HIS A 124 -10.81 4.84 -5.11
C HIS A 124 -11.02 5.01 -3.59
N MET A 125 -11.16 6.25 -3.15
CA MET A 125 -11.45 6.62 -1.77
C MET A 125 -12.11 8.00 -1.78
N LEU A 126 -13.20 8.16 -1.03
CA LEU A 126 -13.88 9.45 -0.92
C LEU A 126 -13.24 10.28 0.18
N GLY A 127 -12.61 11.39 -0.17
CA GLY A 127 -11.86 12.20 0.79
C GLY A 127 -10.50 11.56 1.13
N ASP A 128 -10.22 11.42 2.43
CA ASP A 128 -8.98 10.86 2.97
C ASP A 128 -9.27 9.86 4.11
N PRO A 129 -8.29 9.05 4.58
CA PRO A 129 -8.52 8.05 5.63
C PRO A 129 -9.10 8.61 6.93
N LYS A 130 -8.91 9.90 7.21
CA LYS A 130 -9.43 10.59 8.41
C LYS A 130 -10.88 11.03 8.26
N THR A 131 -11.36 11.20 7.02
CA THR A 131 -12.66 11.80 6.71
C THR A 131 -13.60 10.91 5.89
N MET A 132 -13.13 9.85 5.26
CA MET A 132 -13.89 9.02 4.32
C MET A 132 -15.18 8.40 4.90
N GLN A 133 -15.22 8.17 6.21
CA GLN A 133 -16.40 7.66 6.91
C GLN A 133 -17.34 8.75 7.45
N LYS A 134 -17.03 10.04 7.25
CA LYS A 134 -17.84 11.16 7.74
C LYS A 134 -18.92 11.51 6.73
N SER A 135 -20.03 10.77 6.80
CA SER A 135 -21.22 10.95 5.95
C SER A 135 -20.92 10.88 4.43
N PRO A 136 -20.31 9.78 3.94
CA PRO A 136 -20.09 9.63 2.51
C PRO A 136 -21.44 9.56 1.78
N SER A 137 -21.56 10.31 0.68
CA SER A 137 -22.74 10.32 -0.18
C SER A 137 -22.32 10.38 -1.63
N TYR A 138 -22.98 9.57 -2.45
CA TYR A 138 -22.84 9.54 -3.90
C TYR A 138 -24.20 9.83 -4.52
N ASP A 139 -24.20 10.56 -5.63
CA ASP A 139 -25.37 10.70 -6.49
C ASP A 139 -25.52 9.45 -7.36
N ASP A 140 -24.41 8.94 -7.91
CA ASP A 140 -24.30 7.66 -8.61
C ASP A 140 -22.96 6.98 -8.28
N LEU A 141 -23.02 6.06 -7.31
CA LEU A 141 -21.84 5.35 -6.79
C LEU A 141 -20.98 4.72 -7.89
N ILE A 142 -21.60 4.03 -8.86
CA ILE A 142 -20.85 3.28 -9.87
C ILE A 142 -20.21 4.23 -10.88
N PHE A 143 -20.95 5.25 -11.28
CA PHE A 143 -20.46 6.24 -12.24
C PHE A 143 -19.32 7.07 -11.64
N GLU A 144 -19.46 7.52 -10.40
CA GLU A 144 -18.44 8.34 -9.72
C GLU A 144 -17.15 7.55 -9.45
N ILE A 145 -17.24 6.29 -9.03
CA ILE A 145 -16.04 5.42 -8.88
C ILE A 145 -15.35 5.22 -10.23
N ARG A 146 -16.11 4.96 -11.30
CA ARG A 146 -15.55 4.76 -12.65
C ARG A 146 -14.83 6.02 -13.12
N ASP A 147 -15.49 7.18 -13.06
CA ASP A 147 -14.92 8.45 -13.53
C ASP A 147 -13.66 8.82 -12.75
N PHE A 148 -13.67 8.60 -11.44
CA PHE A 148 -12.49 8.76 -10.60
C PHE A 148 -11.33 7.85 -11.05
N LEU A 149 -11.59 6.57 -11.31
CA LEU A 149 -10.53 5.61 -11.67
C LEU A 149 -10.00 5.90 -13.08
N GLU A 150 -10.86 6.34 -14.00
CA GLU A 150 -10.44 6.83 -15.32
C GLU A 150 -9.52 8.05 -15.18
N ASP A 151 -9.85 9.01 -14.31
CA ASP A 151 -8.99 10.15 -13.99
C ASP A 151 -7.67 9.72 -13.36
N ALA A 152 -7.68 8.77 -12.43
CA ALA A 152 -6.48 8.23 -11.82
C ALA A 152 -5.55 7.60 -12.87
N ILE A 153 -6.10 6.81 -13.79
CA ILE A 153 -5.36 6.23 -14.93
C ILE A 153 -4.77 7.33 -15.81
N ARG A 154 -5.56 8.37 -16.14
CA ARG A 154 -5.10 9.51 -16.96
C ARG A 154 -3.96 10.25 -16.28
N ARG A 155 -4.06 10.52 -14.98
CA ARG A 155 -3.00 11.16 -14.17
C ARG A 155 -1.73 10.33 -14.21
N ALA A 156 -1.81 9.03 -13.91
CA ALA A 156 -0.67 8.13 -13.89
C ALA A 156 0.02 8.02 -15.27
N ALA A 157 -0.76 7.85 -16.34
CA ALA A 157 -0.26 7.81 -17.71
C ALA A 157 0.38 9.14 -18.13
N GLY A 158 -0.19 10.28 -17.73
CA GLY A 158 0.36 11.62 -17.96
C GLY A 158 1.73 11.84 -17.30
N GLN A 159 2.03 11.12 -16.21
CA GLN A 159 3.34 11.11 -15.58
C GLN A 159 4.34 10.12 -16.23
N GLY A 160 3.86 9.30 -17.17
CA GLY A 160 4.65 8.36 -17.95
C GLY A 160 4.73 6.96 -17.35
N ILE A 161 3.81 6.59 -16.45
CA ILE A 161 3.64 5.19 -16.03
C ILE A 161 2.90 4.44 -17.13
N SER A 162 3.43 3.29 -17.57
CA SER A 162 2.76 2.47 -18.59
C SER A 162 1.40 2.00 -18.11
N LYS A 163 0.38 2.03 -18.98
CA LYS A 163 -0.95 1.50 -18.66
C LYS A 163 -0.92 0.02 -18.24
N SER A 164 0.04 -0.76 -18.73
CA SER A 164 0.23 -2.16 -18.34
C SER A 164 0.75 -2.36 -16.90
N LYS A 165 1.16 -1.28 -16.23
CA LYS A 165 1.63 -1.26 -14.84
C LYS A 165 0.56 -0.74 -13.88
N LEU A 166 -0.60 -0.34 -14.38
CA LEU A 166 -1.68 0.21 -13.57
C LEU A 166 -2.68 -0.88 -13.22
N ILE A 167 -2.98 -0.97 -11.92
CA ILE A 167 -4.04 -1.81 -11.36
C ILE A 167 -5.04 -0.86 -10.72
N ILE A 168 -6.33 -1.14 -10.83
CA ILE A 168 -7.39 -0.33 -10.22
C ILE A 168 -8.07 -1.10 -9.10
N ASP A 169 -8.43 -0.40 -8.04
CA ASP A 169 -9.19 -0.94 -6.91
C ASP A 169 -10.39 -0.01 -6.61
N PRO A 170 -11.64 -0.53 -6.56
CA PRO A 170 -12.82 0.27 -6.25
C PRO A 170 -12.87 0.81 -4.81
N GLY A 171 -12.02 0.32 -3.90
CA GLY A 171 -11.90 0.85 -2.54
C GLY A 171 -13.08 0.51 -1.64
N ILE A 172 -13.43 -0.77 -1.53
CA ILE A 172 -14.55 -1.19 -0.68
C ILE A 172 -14.26 -0.83 0.78
N GLY A 173 -15.12 0.01 1.37
CA GLY A 173 -14.98 0.49 2.76
C GLY A 173 -14.23 1.82 2.92
N PHE A 174 -13.85 2.43 1.80
CA PHE A 174 -13.18 3.74 1.69
C PHE A 174 -14.05 4.76 0.94
#